data_AF-A0A410RGH5-F1
#
_entry.id   AF-A0A410RGH5-F1
#
_cell.length_a   1.000
_cell.length_b   1.000
_cell.length_c   1.000
_cell.angle_alpha   90.00
_cell.angle_beta   90.00
_cell.angle_gamma   90.00
#
_symmetry.space_group_name_H-M   'P 1'
#
loop_
_entity.id
_entity.type
_entity.pdbx_description
1 polymer ?
#
loop_
_entity_poly.entity_id
_entity_poly.type
_entity_poly.pdbx_seq_one_letter_code
_entity_poly.pdbx_strand_id
1 'polypeptide(L)'
;GRKMGALLPCTLLLALVAAAAADCNCPDDSVKGHLESVSARITHMSAQVSDIDHMVDDTVGAMKGKIPDLHELAERVEHLQGHCDEGYFLCGDEDSTCVSSLAVCDGDNDCPNGHDEHEPTCEMPLSADSHWEAKVLVDDCSTRQPHLMEMDIVSVTKSTFFTARAKVVADVITHSNIHDSHLEARLRVHGLYSYADRTLTLEPPEDDRLAITCTFHRGHVDHCHGHMVHEGSGEECAAFEFHKK
;
A
#
# COMPACT_ATOMS: atom_id res chain seq x y z
N GLY A 1 12.14 -83.69 57.44
CA GLY A 1 12.85 -84.00 56.18
C GLY A 1 12.75 -82.82 55.25
N ARG A 2 13.86 -82.10 55.01
CA ARG A 2 13.94 -80.94 54.12
C ARG A 2 14.01 -81.42 52.67
N LYS A 3 13.00 -81.11 51.85
CA LYS A 3 13.10 -81.20 50.38
C LYS A 3 13.59 -79.83 49.88
N MET A 4 14.88 -79.76 49.57
CA MET A 4 15.52 -78.61 48.93
C MET A 4 15.93 -79.07 47.54
N GLY A 5 15.06 -78.84 46.56
CA GLY A 5 15.26 -79.26 45.18
C GLY A 5 14.25 -78.55 44.30
N ALA A 6 14.73 -77.52 43.58
CA ALA A 6 14.13 -76.89 42.38
C ALA A 6 14.56 -75.41 42.18
N LEU A 7 15.57 -74.88 42.88
CA LEU A 7 15.99 -73.46 42.75
C LEU A 7 17.26 -73.23 41.91
N LEU A 8 17.97 -74.28 41.48
CA LEU A 8 19.25 -74.12 40.77
C LEU A 8 19.17 -73.85 39.25
N PRO A 9 18.21 -74.39 38.45
CA PRO A 9 18.25 -74.16 37.00
C PRO A 9 17.67 -72.78 36.60
N CYS A 10 16.79 -72.21 37.44
CA CYS A 10 16.14 -70.92 37.16
C CYS A 10 17.07 -69.73 37.41
N THR A 11 17.93 -69.81 38.43
CA THR A 11 18.91 -68.76 38.74
C THR A 11 20.04 -68.70 37.70
N LEU A 12 20.43 -69.83 37.12
CA LEU A 12 21.43 -69.89 36.04
C LEU A 12 20.90 -69.32 34.72
N LEU A 13 19.62 -69.56 34.39
CA LEU A 13 18.97 -68.97 33.21
C LEU A 13 18.77 -67.45 33.37
N LEU A 14 18.37 -66.98 34.55
CA LEU A 14 18.28 -65.54 34.85
C LEU A 14 19.66 -64.86 34.83
N ALA A 15 20.71 -65.55 35.31
CA ALA A 15 22.07 -65.03 35.25
C ALA A 15 22.63 -64.98 33.82
N LEU A 16 22.29 -65.96 32.96
CA LEU A 16 22.67 -65.96 31.55
C LEU A 16 21.93 -64.89 30.74
N VAL A 17 20.64 -64.65 31.02
CA VAL A 17 19.89 -63.55 30.39
C VAL A 17 20.38 -62.18 30.89
N ALA A 18 20.72 -62.06 32.19
CA ALA A 18 21.31 -60.83 32.73
C ALA A 18 22.73 -60.58 32.17
N ALA A 19 23.53 -61.63 31.97
CA ALA A 19 24.84 -61.52 31.35
C ALA A 19 24.75 -61.18 29.85
N ALA A 20 23.78 -61.75 29.13
CA ALA A 20 23.53 -61.40 27.73
C ALA A 20 22.98 -59.98 27.55
N ALA A 21 22.21 -59.46 28.51
CA ALA A 21 21.76 -58.07 28.52
C ALA A 21 22.89 -57.09 28.92
N ALA A 22 23.86 -57.54 29.73
CA ALA A 22 25.05 -56.76 30.08
C ALA A 22 26.11 -56.74 28.96
N ASP A 23 26.07 -57.70 28.04
CA ASP A 23 26.96 -57.79 26.87
C ASP A 23 26.37 -57.15 25.60
N CYS A 24 25.22 -56.47 25.73
CA CYS A 24 24.86 -55.41 24.79
C CYS A 24 25.75 -54.19 25.06
N ASN A 25 27.03 -54.30 24.72
CA ASN A 25 27.92 -53.15 24.56
C ASN A 25 27.49 -52.40 23.29
N CYS A 26 26.34 -51.72 23.36
CA CYS A 26 25.98 -50.71 22.39
C CYS A 26 27.03 -49.60 22.52
N PRO A 27 27.86 -49.32 21.49
CA PRO A 27 28.76 -48.17 21.51
C PRO A 27 27.89 -46.91 21.31
N ASP A 28 27.20 -46.50 22.38
CA ASP A 28 26.14 -45.49 22.37
C ASP A 28 26.69 -44.05 22.56
N ASP A 29 27.89 -43.90 23.12
CA ASP A 29 28.49 -42.58 23.39
C ASP A 29 28.97 -41.85 22.12
N SER A 30 29.50 -42.58 21.13
CA SER A 30 29.98 -41.95 19.88
C SER A 30 28.81 -41.43 19.04
N VAL A 31 27.70 -42.17 18.96
CA VAL A 31 26.53 -41.80 18.17
C VAL A 31 25.80 -40.61 18.80
N LYS A 32 25.70 -40.57 20.13
CA LYS A 32 25.13 -39.42 20.87
C LYS A 32 25.94 -38.14 20.67
N GLY A 33 27.26 -38.19 20.78
CA GLY A 33 28.12 -37.02 20.55
C GLY A 33 28.02 -36.46 19.12
N HIS A 34 27.88 -37.33 18.12
CA HIS A 34 27.63 -36.90 16.73
C HIS A 34 26.25 -36.27 16.55
N LEU A 35 25.21 -36.82 17.16
CA LEU A 35 23.85 -36.26 17.13
C LEU A 35 23.78 -34.87 17.79
N GLU A 36 24.44 -34.69 18.94
CA GLU A 36 24.51 -33.39 19.63
C GLU A 36 25.25 -32.34 18.80
N SER A 37 26.37 -32.73 18.17
CA SER A 37 27.11 -31.84 17.28
C SER A 37 26.29 -31.43 16.04
N VAL A 38 25.55 -32.37 15.45
CA VAL A 38 24.67 -32.10 14.30
C VAL A 38 23.51 -31.19 14.73
N SER A 39 22.90 -31.45 15.89
CA SER A 39 21.84 -30.60 16.45
C SER A 39 22.33 -29.16 16.68
N ALA A 40 23.50 -28.99 17.30
CA ALA A 40 24.10 -27.67 17.52
C ALA A 40 24.36 -26.93 16.20
N ARG A 41 24.84 -27.63 15.17
CA ARG A 41 25.03 -27.05 13.83
C ARG A 41 23.71 -26.65 13.19
N ILE A 42 22.66 -27.46 13.31
CA ILE A 42 21.33 -27.14 12.77
C ILE A 42 20.77 -25.89 13.47
N THR A 43 20.87 -25.80 14.79
CA THR A 43 20.43 -24.60 15.54
C THR A 43 21.19 -23.36 15.11
N HIS A 44 22.51 -23.47 14.93
CA HIS A 44 23.33 -22.35 14.44
C HIS A 44 22.96 -21.92 13.02
N MET A 45 22.79 -22.87 12.10
CA MET A 45 22.36 -22.59 10.73
C MET A 45 20.94 -21.99 10.70
N SER A 46 20.03 -22.47 11.57
CA SER A 46 18.69 -21.90 11.68
C SER A 46 18.72 -20.45 12.17
N ALA A 47 19.58 -20.12 13.12
CA ALA A 47 19.75 -18.75 13.59
C ALA A 47 20.31 -17.86 12.47
N GLN A 48 21.35 -18.33 11.76
CA GLN A 48 21.91 -17.61 10.62
C GLN A 48 20.89 -17.35 9.51
N VAL A 49 20.01 -18.31 9.21
CA VAL A 49 18.93 -18.11 8.22
C VAL A 49 17.94 -17.06 8.72
N SER A 50 17.56 -17.08 10.00
CA SER A 50 16.67 -16.06 10.60
C SER A 50 17.31 -14.67 10.54
N ASP A 51 18.61 -14.56 10.82
CA ASP A 51 19.33 -13.28 10.75
C ASP A 51 19.36 -12.73 9.32
N ILE A 52 19.57 -13.60 8.32
CA ILE A 52 19.53 -13.20 6.91
C ILE A 52 18.11 -12.77 6.51
N ASP A 53 17.08 -13.48 6.96
CA ASP A 53 15.68 -13.14 6.69
C ASP A 53 15.35 -11.74 7.22
N HIS A 54 15.73 -11.46 8.47
CA HIS A 54 15.57 -10.12 9.05
C HIS A 54 16.35 -9.04 8.31
N MET A 55 17.60 -9.31 7.91
CA MET A 55 18.38 -8.36 7.12
C MET A 55 17.74 -8.09 5.75
N VAL A 56 17.17 -9.10 5.10
CA VAL A 56 16.45 -8.95 3.84
C VAL A 56 15.21 -8.10 4.05
N ASP A 57 14.41 -8.37 5.08
CA ASP A 57 13.22 -7.58 5.38
C ASP A 57 13.54 -6.12 5.71
N ASP A 58 14.58 -5.87 6.50
CA ASP A 58 15.03 -4.51 6.84
C ASP A 58 15.49 -3.75 5.59
N THR A 59 16.29 -4.40 4.74
CA THR A 59 16.81 -3.77 3.51
C THR A 59 15.71 -3.54 2.48
N VAL A 60 14.84 -4.53 2.26
CA VAL A 60 13.67 -4.42 1.37
C VAL A 60 12.68 -3.38 1.90
N GLY A 61 12.43 -3.34 3.21
CA GLY A 61 11.57 -2.34 3.85
C GLY A 61 12.11 -0.93 3.65
N ALA A 62 13.41 -0.73 3.91
CA ALA A 62 14.07 0.56 3.70
C ALA A 62 14.06 1.01 2.23
N MET A 63 14.19 0.08 1.28
CA MET A 63 14.08 0.39 -0.15
C MET A 63 12.64 0.70 -0.55
N LYS A 64 11.67 -0.11 -0.13
CA LYS A 64 10.24 0.10 -0.40
C LYS A 64 9.76 1.46 0.07
N GLY A 65 10.22 1.93 1.21
CA GLY A 65 9.88 3.26 1.71
C GLY A 65 10.41 4.42 0.86
N LYS A 66 11.49 4.21 0.08
CA LYS A 66 12.13 5.26 -0.73
C LYS A 66 11.71 5.27 -2.20
N ILE A 67 11.12 4.18 -2.69
CA ILE A 67 10.65 4.09 -4.08
C ILE A 67 9.59 5.16 -4.39
N PRO A 68 8.59 5.41 -3.52
CA PRO A 68 7.62 6.49 -3.72
C PRO A 68 8.28 7.87 -3.85
N ASP A 69 9.18 8.24 -2.93
CA ASP A 69 9.89 9.52 -2.97
C ASP A 69 10.69 9.71 -4.27
N LEU A 70 11.26 8.63 -4.82
CA LEU A 70 11.98 8.66 -6.10
C LEU A 70 11.03 8.88 -7.27
N HIS A 71 9.82 8.31 -7.23
CA HIS A 71 8.80 8.52 -8.25
C HIS A 71 8.25 9.95 -8.22
N GLU A 72 8.00 10.50 -7.03
CA GLU A 72 7.59 11.90 -6.87
C GLU A 72 8.68 12.85 -7.41
N LEU A 73 9.95 12.58 -7.07
CA LEU A 73 11.06 13.38 -7.60
C LEU A 73 11.18 13.28 -9.12
N ALA A 74 10.99 12.09 -9.68
CA ALA A 74 11.01 11.88 -11.13
C ALA A 74 9.89 12.69 -11.83
N GLU A 75 8.67 12.66 -11.29
CA GLU A 75 7.55 13.47 -11.79
C GLU A 75 7.88 14.97 -11.80
N ARG A 76 8.46 15.47 -10.70
CA ARG A 76 8.86 16.88 -10.60
C ARG A 76 9.94 17.26 -11.61
N VAL A 77 10.85 16.34 -11.93
CA VAL A 77 11.88 16.54 -12.95
C VAL A 77 11.28 16.52 -14.35
N GLU A 78 10.39 15.56 -14.65
CA GLU A 78 9.68 15.49 -15.93
C GLU A 78 8.91 16.79 -16.23
N HIS A 79 8.19 17.32 -15.23
CA HIS A 79 7.48 18.59 -15.35
C HIS A 79 8.41 19.78 -15.69
N LEU A 80 9.70 19.69 -15.35
CA LEU A 80 10.70 20.71 -15.69
C LEU A 80 11.39 20.46 -17.05
N GLN A 81 11.41 19.22 -17.54
CA GLN A 81 12.13 18.81 -18.74
C GLN A 81 11.31 18.98 -20.03
N GLY A 82 9.99 18.86 -19.95
CA GLY A 82 9.08 19.08 -21.07
C GLY A 82 7.68 19.39 -20.56
N HIS A 83 6.95 20.24 -21.27
CA HIS A 83 5.53 20.46 -21.01
C HIS A 83 4.74 20.13 -22.26
N CYS A 84 3.63 19.42 -22.08
CA CYS A 84 2.55 19.43 -23.06
C CYS A 84 1.61 20.59 -22.73
N ASP A 85 0.78 21.01 -23.69
CA ASP A 85 -0.28 21.98 -23.41
C ASP A 85 -1.34 21.37 -22.48
N GLU A 86 -2.18 22.22 -21.88
CA GLU A 86 -3.30 21.76 -21.04
C GLU A 86 -4.20 20.78 -21.82
N GLY A 87 -4.54 19.67 -21.17
CA GLY A 87 -5.34 18.60 -21.78
C GLY A 87 -4.54 17.59 -22.60
N TYR A 88 -3.21 17.66 -22.59
CA TYR A 88 -2.32 16.67 -23.19
C TYR A 88 -1.46 15.95 -22.14
N PHE A 89 -1.14 14.69 -22.42
CA PHE A 89 -0.31 13.81 -21.61
C PHE A 89 1.06 13.59 -22.27
N LEU A 90 2.12 13.68 -21.48
CA LEU A 90 3.50 13.48 -21.92
C LEU A 90 3.86 11.99 -21.88
N CYS A 91 4.25 11.43 -23.01
CA CYS A 91 4.64 10.02 -23.11
C CYS A 91 5.97 9.68 -22.43
N GLY A 92 6.83 10.68 -22.19
CA GLY A 92 8.14 10.48 -21.57
C GLY A 92 9.14 9.73 -22.46
N ASP A 93 8.95 9.78 -23.78
CA ASP A 93 9.87 9.30 -24.80
C ASP A 93 10.94 10.35 -25.16
N GLU A 94 11.99 9.94 -25.88
CA GLU A 94 13.09 10.84 -26.28
C GLU A 94 12.59 12.04 -27.09
N ASP A 95 11.53 11.85 -27.88
CA ASP A 95 10.93 12.88 -28.72
C ASP A 95 9.91 13.78 -27.98
N SER A 96 9.64 13.52 -26.69
CA SER A 96 8.66 14.26 -25.87
C SER A 96 7.29 14.35 -26.54
N THR A 97 6.78 13.22 -27.01
CA THR A 97 5.49 13.10 -27.68
C THR A 97 4.37 13.42 -26.70
N CYS A 98 3.41 14.23 -27.15
CA CYS A 98 2.21 14.58 -26.41
C CYS A 98 0.99 13.91 -27.05
N VAL A 99 0.21 13.19 -26.25
CA VAL A 99 -1.07 12.60 -26.65
C VAL A 99 -2.22 13.28 -25.93
N SER A 100 -3.45 13.12 -26.42
CA SER A 100 -4.63 13.71 -25.77
C SER A 100 -4.84 13.07 -24.38
N SER A 101 -5.19 13.86 -23.36
CA SER A 101 -5.59 13.33 -22.04
C SER A 101 -6.79 12.38 -22.10
N LEU A 102 -7.59 12.47 -23.16
CA LEU A 102 -8.74 11.59 -23.41
C LEU A 102 -8.38 10.24 -24.02
N ALA A 103 -7.14 10.09 -24.49
CA ALA A 103 -6.59 8.87 -25.06
C ALA A 103 -5.82 8.03 -24.02
N VAL A 104 -5.58 8.59 -22.82
CA VAL A 104 -4.85 7.87 -21.76
C VAL A 104 -5.73 6.81 -21.13
N CYS A 105 -5.22 5.59 -20.98
CA CYS A 105 -5.93 4.45 -20.39
C CYS A 105 -7.23 4.11 -21.13
N ASP A 106 -7.27 4.37 -22.44
CA ASP A 106 -8.42 4.12 -23.28
C ASP A 106 -8.46 2.67 -23.80
N GLY A 107 -7.32 1.97 -23.75
CA GLY A 107 -7.12 0.58 -24.16
C GLY A 107 -6.38 0.44 -25.48
N ASP A 108 -6.13 1.53 -26.19
CA ASP A 108 -5.28 1.62 -27.36
C ASP A 108 -3.94 2.28 -26.99
N ASN A 109 -2.87 1.87 -27.67
CA ASN A 109 -1.54 2.39 -27.39
C ASN A 109 -1.24 3.57 -28.31
N ASP A 110 -1.39 4.79 -27.79
CA ASP A 110 -1.17 6.05 -28.51
C ASP A 110 0.24 6.60 -28.33
N CYS A 111 0.90 6.33 -27.20
CA CYS A 111 2.30 6.70 -27.02
C CYS A 111 3.24 5.74 -27.77
N PRO A 112 4.33 6.20 -28.41
CA PRO A 112 5.28 5.29 -29.08
C PRO A 112 5.88 4.20 -28.17
N ASN A 113 5.94 4.48 -26.86
CA ASN A 113 6.43 3.59 -25.82
C ASN A 113 5.31 2.86 -25.03
N GLY A 114 4.02 3.11 -25.33
CA GLY A 114 2.87 2.56 -24.60
C GLY A 114 2.65 3.08 -23.18
N HIS A 115 3.29 4.19 -22.81
CA HIS A 115 3.25 4.72 -21.46
C HIS A 115 1.84 5.13 -20.98
N ASP A 116 0.99 5.55 -21.92
CA ASP A 116 -0.44 5.85 -21.72
C ASP A 116 -1.27 4.65 -21.26
N GLU A 117 -0.83 3.42 -21.57
CA GLU A 117 -1.52 2.17 -21.22
C GLU A 117 -0.77 1.34 -20.16
N HIS A 118 0.31 1.89 -19.60
CA HIS A 118 1.05 1.21 -18.55
C HIS A 118 0.26 1.15 -17.24
N GLU A 119 0.43 0.04 -16.51
CA GLU A 119 -0.32 -0.22 -15.26
C GLU A 119 -0.14 0.90 -14.20
N PRO A 120 1.06 1.46 -13.98
CA PRO A 120 1.23 2.60 -13.06
C PRO A 120 0.53 3.89 -13.50
N THR A 121 0.29 4.08 -14.80
CA THR A 121 -0.44 5.24 -15.34
C THR A 121 -1.94 5.07 -15.12
N CYS A 122 -2.43 3.84 -15.32
CA CYS A 122 -3.84 3.50 -15.25
C CYS A 122 -4.30 2.99 -13.87
N GLU A 123 -3.46 3.14 -12.85
CA GLU A 123 -3.77 2.80 -11.47
C GLU A 123 -4.88 3.73 -10.92
N MET A 124 -5.87 3.13 -10.26
CA MET A 124 -6.93 3.87 -9.58
C MET A 124 -6.64 3.93 -8.07
N PRO A 125 -6.25 5.09 -7.51
CA PRO A 125 -5.95 5.22 -6.08
C PRO A 125 -7.22 5.15 -5.20
N LEU A 126 -8.37 5.47 -5.78
CA LEU A 126 -9.67 5.52 -5.11
C LEU A 126 -10.39 4.17 -5.21
N SER A 127 -10.85 3.65 -4.06
CA SER A 127 -11.70 2.45 -4.03
C SER A 127 -13.04 2.78 -3.41
N ALA A 128 -14.10 2.07 -3.80
CA ALA A 128 -15.37 2.14 -3.07
C ALA A 128 -15.12 1.81 -1.58
N ASP A 129 -15.80 2.52 -0.70
CA ASP A 129 -15.68 2.46 0.76
C ASP A 129 -14.31 2.89 1.32
N SER A 130 -13.43 3.52 0.54
CA SER A 130 -12.22 4.14 1.11
C SER A 130 -12.55 5.42 1.87
N HIS A 131 -11.96 5.56 3.05
CA HIS A 131 -12.06 6.73 3.90
C HIS A 131 -10.77 7.56 3.83
N TRP A 132 -10.91 8.87 3.73
CA TRP A 132 -9.81 9.81 3.63
C TRP A 132 -10.01 10.94 4.62
N GLU A 133 -8.95 11.36 5.30
CA GLU A 133 -8.98 12.48 6.24
C GLU A 133 -7.99 13.55 5.80
N ALA A 134 -8.38 14.82 5.90
CA ALA A 134 -7.52 15.97 5.65
C ALA A 134 -7.64 17.01 6.73
N LYS A 135 -6.49 17.55 7.15
CA LYS A 135 -6.44 18.79 7.92
C LYS A 135 -6.31 19.96 6.96
N VAL A 136 -7.16 20.96 7.15
CA VAL A 136 -7.13 22.17 6.31
C VAL A 136 -5.94 23.03 6.72
N LEU A 137 -5.08 23.35 5.76
CA LEU A 137 -3.86 24.13 5.98
C LEU A 137 -4.15 25.63 5.85
N VAL A 138 -4.89 26.00 4.81
CA VAL A 138 -5.31 27.37 4.48
C VAL A 138 -6.71 27.31 3.90
N ASP A 139 -7.58 28.25 4.28
CA ASP A 139 -8.92 28.43 3.69
C ASP A 139 -9.35 29.89 3.75
N ASP A 140 -9.31 30.55 2.59
CA ASP A 140 -9.64 31.96 2.41
C ASP A 140 -11.04 32.18 1.78
N CYS A 141 -11.75 31.11 1.40
CA CYS A 141 -12.97 31.21 0.60
C CYS A 141 -14.19 30.52 1.21
N SER A 142 -14.02 29.42 1.95
CA SER A 142 -15.18 28.72 2.50
C SER A 142 -15.77 29.52 3.66
N THR A 143 -17.10 29.60 3.71
CA THR A 143 -17.78 30.29 4.82
C THR A 143 -17.69 29.50 6.13
N ARG A 144 -17.50 28.17 6.04
CA ARG A 144 -17.48 27.26 7.20
C ARG A 144 -16.13 27.18 7.87
N GLN A 145 -15.04 27.48 7.16
CA GLN A 145 -13.66 27.33 7.64
C GLN A 145 -13.44 26.02 8.39
N PRO A 146 -13.67 24.86 7.75
CA PRO A 146 -13.49 23.59 8.42
C PRO A 146 -12.02 23.39 8.81
N HIS A 147 -11.81 22.80 9.98
CA HIS A 147 -10.45 22.45 10.45
C HIS A 147 -10.09 20.99 10.10
N LEU A 148 -11.10 20.16 9.88
CA LEU A 148 -10.99 18.77 9.47
C LEU A 148 -12.02 18.50 8.37
N MET A 149 -11.59 17.80 7.34
CA MET A 149 -12.44 17.27 6.29
C MET A 149 -12.23 15.77 6.19
N GLU A 150 -13.31 15.04 5.95
CA GLU A 150 -13.28 13.62 5.65
C GLU A 150 -13.95 13.41 4.29
N MET A 151 -13.48 12.42 3.54
CA MET A 151 -14.04 12.04 2.26
C MET A 151 -14.24 10.53 2.22
N ASP A 152 -15.50 10.13 2.19
CA ASP A 152 -15.92 8.74 2.00
C ASP A 152 -16.22 8.50 0.53
N ILE A 153 -15.44 7.64 -0.12
CA ILE A 153 -15.71 7.27 -1.51
C ILE A 153 -16.84 6.26 -1.55
N VAL A 154 -17.98 6.64 -2.12
CA VAL A 154 -19.16 5.79 -2.18
C VAL A 154 -19.11 4.85 -3.37
N SER A 155 -18.66 5.35 -4.52
CA SER A 155 -18.52 4.51 -5.70
C SER A 155 -17.52 5.10 -6.69
N VAL A 156 -16.82 4.21 -7.39
CA VAL A 156 -15.96 4.54 -8.52
C VAL A 156 -16.44 3.71 -9.71
N THR A 157 -16.90 4.37 -10.77
CA THR A 157 -17.46 3.71 -11.95
C THR A 157 -16.69 4.13 -13.19
N LYS A 158 -15.99 3.17 -13.81
CA LYS A 158 -15.33 3.33 -15.11
C LYS A 158 -16.30 2.91 -16.23
N SER A 159 -16.46 3.74 -17.25
CA SER A 159 -17.30 3.39 -18.40
C SER A 159 -16.57 2.41 -19.32
N THR A 160 -17.30 1.53 -20.01
CA THR A 160 -16.70 0.58 -20.96
C THR A 160 -16.30 1.19 -22.29
N PHE A 161 -16.87 2.37 -22.63
CA PHE A 161 -16.60 3.08 -23.89
C PHE A 161 -15.78 4.36 -23.69
N PHE A 162 -15.55 4.75 -22.43
CA PHE A 162 -14.80 5.94 -22.09
C PHE A 162 -14.05 5.69 -20.79
N THR A 163 -12.83 5.22 -20.97
CA THR A 163 -11.97 4.64 -19.93
C THR A 163 -10.90 5.62 -19.44
N ALA A 164 -10.68 6.74 -20.17
CA ALA A 164 -9.80 7.83 -19.78
C ALA A 164 -10.23 8.61 -18.53
N ARG A 165 -11.50 8.47 -18.11
CA ARG A 165 -11.97 9.01 -16.83
C ARG A 165 -12.88 8.03 -16.10
N ALA A 166 -12.85 8.10 -14.77
CA ALA A 166 -13.78 7.37 -13.92
C ALA A 166 -14.74 8.34 -13.22
N LYS A 167 -16.01 7.98 -13.13
CA LYS A 167 -16.99 8.70 -12.34
C LYS A 167 -16.83 8.34 -10.89
N VAL A 168 -16.73 9.34 -10.02
CA VAL A 168 -16.58 9.17 -8.58
C VAL A 168 -17.78 9.82 -7.90
N VAL A 169 -18.32 9.12 -6.90
CA VAL A 169 -19.33 9.65 -6.00
C VAL A 169 -18.75 9.56 -4.60
N ALA A 170 -18.78 10.65 -3.86
CA ALA A 170 -18.22 10.71 -2.50
C ALA A 170 -19.16 11.47 -1.56
N ASP A 171 -19.07 11.17 -0.27
CA ASP A 171 -19.60 12.02 0.79
C ASP A 171 -18.42 12.80 1.39
N VAL A 172 -18.46 14.13 1.28
CA VAL A 172 -17.50 15.02 1.94
C VAL A 172 -18.11 15.47 3.27
N ILE A 173 -17.41 15.18 4.36
CA ILE A 173 -17.81 15.54 5.71
C ILE A 173 -16.89 16.65 6.18
N THR A 174 -17.45 17.73 6.70
CA THR A 174 -16.68 18.89 7.17
C THR A 174 -16.96 19.13 8.64
N HIS A 175 -15.89 19.38 9.40
CA HIS A 175 -15.97 19.70 10.82
C HIS A 175 -15.52 21.15 11.05
N SER A 176 -16.41 21.96 11.61
CA SER A 176 -16.19 23.38 11.89
C SER A 176 -16.63 23.73 13.32
N ASN A 177 -16.14 24.85 13.84
CA ASN A 177 -16.48 25.33 15.19
C ASN A 177 -17.24 26.65 15.07
N ILE A 178 -18.44 26.72 15.63
CA ILE A 178 -19.28 27.93 15.63
C ILE A 178 -19.68 28.25 17.07
N HIS A 179 -19.18 29.37 17.60
CA HIS A 179 -19.59 29.94 18.90
C HIS A 179 -19.65 28.95 20.09
N ASP A 180 -18.80 27.92 20.13
CA ASP A 180 -18.72 26.81 21.12
C ASP A 180 -19.48 25.51 20.77
N SER A 181 -20.04 25.38 19.56
CA SER A 181 -20.55 24.09 19.06
C SER A 181 -19.72 23.55 17.89
N HIS A 182 -19.58 22.23 17.83
CA HIS A 182 -19.07 21.52 16.66
C HIS A 182 -20.20 21.39 15.65
N LEU A 183 -19.99 21.92 14.44
CA LEU A 183 -20.87 21.73 13.30
C LEU A 183 -20.25 20.70 12.35
N GLU A 184 -21.02 19.65 12.10
CA GLU A 184 -20.73 18.63 11.09
C GLU A 184 -21.70 18.80 9.92
N ALA A 185 -21.16 18.82 8.70
CA ALA A 185 -21.97 18.81 7.48
C ALA A 185 -21.48 17.69 6.56
N ARG A 186 -22.43 16.86 6.10
CA ARG A 186 -22.19 15.78 5.14
C ARG A 186 -22.80 16.16 3.80
N LEU A 187 -21.94 16.26 2.78
CA LEU A 187 -22.28 16.74 1.45
C LEU A 187 -21.98 15.65 0.43
N ARG A 188 -23.03 15.16 -0.25
CA ARG A 188 -22.89 14.20 -1.36
C ARG A 188 -22.42 14.95 -2.60
N VAL A 189 -21.27 14.57 -3.14
CA VAL A 189 -20.66 15.17 -4.33
C VAL A 189 -20.45 14.15 -5.44
N HIS A 190 -20.50 14.66 -6.66
CA HIS A 190 -20.19 13.92 -7.87
C HIS A 190 -18.89 14.46 -8.46
N GLY A 191 -18.11 13.61 -9.10
CA GLY A 191 -16.86 14.02 -9.68
C GLY A 191 -16.33 13.08 -10.73
N LEU A 192 -15.18 13.46 -11.28
CA LEU A 192 -14.45 12.71 -12.28
C LEU A 192 -13.00 12.58 -11.85
N TYR A 193 -12.44 11.39 -12.00
CA TYR A 193 -11.02 11.14 -11.89
C TYR A 193 -10.41 11.07 -13.30
N SER A 194 -9.40 11.89 -13.57
CA SER A 194 -8.61 11.88 -14.81
C SER A 194 -7.36 11.04 -14.61
N TYR A 195 -7.14 10.00 -15.43
CA TYR A 195 -5.92 9.19 -15.35
C TYR A 195 -4.69 9.95 -15.87
N ALA A 196 -4.87 10.77 -16.91
CA ALA A 196 -3.79 11.58 -17.47
C ALA A 196 -3.21 12.56 -16.45
N ASP A 197 -4.08 13.29 -15.75
CA ASP A 197 -3.69 14.32 -14.79
C ASP A 197 -3.50 13.76 -13.38
N ARG A 198 -3.98 12.54 -13.12
CA ARG A 198 -4.08 11.92 -11.78
C ARG A 198 -4.79 12.83 -10.78
N THR A 199 -5.83 13.52 -11.25
CA THR A 199 -6.60 14.47 -10.47
C THR A 199 -8.05 14.00 -10.35
N LEU A 200 -8.54 13.96 -9.11
CA LEU A 200 -9.95 13.87 -8.78
C LEU A 200 -10.53 15.29 -8.75
N THR A 201 -11.56 15.55 -9.54
CA THR A 201 -12.34 16.81 -9.47
C THR A 201 -13.75 16.50 -9.01
N LEU A 202 -14.13 17.04 -7.86
CA LEU A 202 -15.46 16.97 -7.27
C LEU A 202 -16.19 18.28 -7.56
N GLU A 203 -17.40 18.16 -8.11
CA GLU A 203 -18.28 19.28 -8.40
C GLU A 203 -18.69 20.00 -7.10
N PRO A 204 -18.96 21.32 -7.17
CA PRO A 204 -19.39 22.07 -6.01
C PRO A 204 -20.64 21.46 -5.36
N PRO A 205 -20.59 21.09 -4.06
CA PRO A 205 -21.77 20.58 -3.35
C PRO A 205 -22.83 21.65 -3.13
N GLU A 206 -22.45 22.93 -3.22
CA GLU A 206 -23.25 24.07 -2.80
C GLU A 206 -23.22 25.22 -3.81
N ASP A 207 -24.05 26.22 -3.59
CA ASP A 207 -24.20 27.41 -4.45
C ASP A 207 -22.97 28.35 -4.41
N ASP A 208 -21.98 28.08 -3.56
CA ASP A 208 -20.71 28.82 -3.50
C ASP A 208 -19.79 28.54 -4.69
N ARG A 209 -20.12 27.51 -5.49
CA ARG A 209 -19.38 27.09 -6.68
C ARG A 209 -17.91 26.78 -6.41
N LEU A 210 -17.62 26.26 -5.21
CA LEU A 210 -16.30 25.77 -4.83
C LEU A 210 -16.17 24.28 -5.17
N ALA A 211 -15.38 23.99 -6.20
CA ALA A 211 -15.02 22.61 -6.53
C ALA A 211 -13.84 22.15 -5.68
N ILE A 212 -13.79 20.86 -5.38
CA ILE A 212 -12.66 20.25 -4.68
C ILE A 212 -11.84 19.48 -5.72
N THR A 213 -10.55 19.78 -5.79
CA THR A 213 -9.60 19.01 -6.61
C THR A 213 -8.66 18.26 -5.68
N CYS A 214 -8.25 17.05 -6.04
CA CYS A 214 -7.20 16.30 -5.35
C CYS A 214 -6.27 15.64 -6.35
N THR A 215 -4.99 16.01 -6.30
CA THR A 215 -3.96 15.54 -7.23
C THR A 215 -3.08 14.49 -6.56
N PHE A 216 -2.90 13.35 -7.24
CA PHE A 216 -2.12 12.21 -6.79
C PHE A 216 -0.75 12.19 -7.48
N HIS A 217 0.31 12.32 -6.72
CA HIS A 217 1.68 12.21 -7.23
C HIS A 217 2.10 10.75 -7.41
N ARG A 218 3.03 10.50 -8.34
CA ARG A 218 3.48 9.17 -8.74
C ARG A 218 4.15 8.51 -7.55
N GLY A 219 3.83 7.24 -7.33
CA GLY A 219 4.34 6.45 -6.22
C GLY A 219 3.56 6.61 -4.91
N HIS A 220 2.63 7.56 -4.83
CA HIS A 220 1.80 7.79 -3.65
C HIS A 220 0.32 7.64 -3.97
N VAL A 221 -0.26 6.51 -3.53
CA VAL A 221 -1.68 6.18 -3.70
C VAL A 221 -2.48 6.35 -2.40
N ASP A 222 -1.79 6.71 -1.32
CA ASP A 222 -2.33 6.82 0.04
C ASP A 222 -2.54 8.27 0.48
N HIS A 223 -2.12 9.25 -0.31
CA HIS A 223 -2.42 10.66 -0.06
C HIS A 223 -2.58 11.46 -1.35
N CYS A 224 -3.29 12.58 -1.27
CA CYS A 224 -3.42 13.52 -2.38
C CYS A 224 -3.43 14.96 -1.89
N HIS A 225 -2.88 15.85 -2.73
CA HIS A 225 -2.85 17.28 -2.49
C HIS A 225 -4.14 17.89 -3.00
N GLY A 226 -4.91 18.43 -2.05
CA GLY A 226 -6.25 18.91 -2.31
C GLY A 226 -6.37 20.43 -2.27
N HIS A 227 -7.12 20.99 -3.20
CA HIS A 227 -7.39 22.42 -3.30
C HIS A 227 -8.88 22.67 -3.48
N MET A 228 -9.41 23.72 -2.83
CA MET A 228 -10.69 24.29 -3.24
C MET A 228 -10.45 25.32 -4.33
N VAL A 229 -11.17 25.17 -5.44
CA VAL A 229 -11.07 26.05 -6.61
C VAL A 229 -12.43 26.65 -6.94
N HIS A 230 -12.43 27.93 -7.30
CA HIS A 230 -13.63 28.55 -7.84
C HIS A 230 -13.93 28.02 -9.25
N GLU A 231 -15.07 27.38 -9.45
CA GLU A 231 -15.45 26.71 -10.72
C GLU A 231 -15.31 27.64 -11.96
N GLY A 232 -15.57 28.94 -11.80
CA GLY A 232 -15.53 29.89 -12.92
C GLY A 232 -14.16 30.47 -13.26
N SER A 233 -13.25 30.58 -12.29
CA SER A 233 -11.93 31.22 -12.47
C SER A 233 -10.76 30.22 -12.40
N GLY A 234 -10.96 29.05 -11.81
CA GLY A 234 -9.89 28.10 -11.49
C GLY A 234 -8.96 28.59 -10.36
N GLU A 235 -9.33 29.67 -9.67
CA GLU A 235 -8.49 30.22 -8.59
C GLU A 235 -8.55 29.34 -7.35
N GLU A 236 -7.38 28.91 -6.89
CA GLU A 236 -7.19 28.16 -5.65
C GLU A 236 -7.30 29.11 -4.45
N CYS A 237 -8.16 28.77 -3.50
CA CYS A 237 -8.43 29.60 -2.33
C CYS A 237 -8.33 28.83 -1.00
N ALA A 238 -8.11 27.52 -1.06
CA ALA A 238 -7.82 26.70 0.10
C ALA A 238 -6.94 25.52 -0.29
N ALA A 239 -6.14 25.05 0.65
CA ALA A 239 -5.23 23.92 0.48
C ALA A 239 -5.29 22.96 1.67
N PHE A 240 -5.23 21.67 1.38
CA PHE A 240 -5.29 20.58 2.35
C PHE A 240 -4.62 19.32 1.79
N GLU A 241 -4.25 18.40 2.66
CA GLU A 241 -3.64 17.13 2.27
C GLU A 241 -4.51 15.99 2.80
N PHE A 242 -5.09 15.21 1.89
CA PHE A 242 -5.90 14.03 2.23
C PHE A 242 -5.01 12.82 2.38
N HIS A 243 -5.18 12.08 3.46
CA HIS A 243 -4.55 10.78 3.68
C HIS A 243 -5.60 9.69 3.83
N LYS A 244 -5.36 8.56 3.17
CA LYS A 244 -6.15 7.34 3.26
C LYS A 244 -6.02 6.73 4.66
N LYS A 245 -7.14 6.24 5.20
CA LYS A 245 -7.21 5.57 6.50
C LYS A 245 -7.50 4.09 6.38
#